data_AF-A0A662V4L8-F1
#
_entry.id   AF-A0A662V4L8-F1
#
_cell.length_a   1.000
_cell.length_b   1.000
_cell.length_c   1.000
_cell.angle_alpha   90.00
_cell.angle_beta   90.00
_cell.angle_gamma   90.00
#
_symmetry.space_group_name_H-M   'P 1'
#
loop_
_entity.id
_entity.type
_entity.pdbx_description
1 polymer ?
#
loop_
_entity_poly.entity_id
_entity_poly.type
_entity_poly.pdbx_seq_one_letter_code
_entity_poly.pdbx_strand_id
1 'polypeptide(L)'
;MGGKAEELLRKLEEVPDEVLEEVLRYEEELRRRAAASRSRRPFPSNEDVVEAIMEVSGGVLTRSNIDELYDAVIRRLEEKGFETRFVTESRFWRLVTSLVRKRRLKLRL
;
A
#
# COMPACT_ATOMS: atom_id res chain seq x y z
N MET A 1 46.35 3.79 -9.40
CA MET A 1 45.05 4.16 -8.78
C MET A 1 44.43 2.88 -8.19
N GLY A 2 44.87 2.43 -7.01
CA GLY A 2 44.42 1.14 -6.43
C GLY A 2 44.41 1.05 -4.89
N GLY A 3 45.15 1.91 -4.18
CA GLY A 3 45.48 1.66 -2.77
C GLY A 3 44.33 1.62 -1.76
N LYS A 4 43.22 2.33 -1.98
CA LYS A 4 42.16 2.43 -0.94
C LYS A 4 41.32 1.16 -0.81
N ALA A 5 41.09 0.46 -1.92
CA ALA A 5 40.33 -0.80 -1.91
C ALA A 5 41.17 -1.95 -1.35
N GLU A 6 42.45 -2.04 -1.72
CA GLU A 6 43.40 -3.01 -1.15
C GLU A 6 43.65 -2.77 0.34
N GLU A 7 43.74 -1.51 0.78
CA GLU A 7 43.88 -1.19 2.21
C GLU A 7 42.63 -1.58 3.03
N LEU A 8 41.43 -1.44 2.45
CA LEU A 8 40.19 -1.90 3.08
C LEU A 8 40.11 -3.42 3.17
N LEU A 9 40.50 -4.14 2.11
CA LEU A 9 40.53 -5.60 2.08
C LEU A 9 41.51 -6.16 3.12
N ARG A 10 42.70 -5.56 3.23
CA ARG A 10 43.70 -5.94 4.24
C ARG A 10 43.20 -5.71 5.67
N LYS A 11 42.49 -4.60 5.90
CA LYS A 11 41.86 -4.32 7.21
C LYS A 11 40.73 -5.30 7.53
N LEU A 12 40.01 -5.78 6.51
CA LEU A 12 38.98 -6.81 6.67
C LEU A 12 39.57 -8.18 7.01
N GLU A 13 40.75 -8.52 6.49
CA GLU A 13 41.48 -9.75 6.85
C GLU A 13 41.98 -9.75 8.31
N GLU A 14 42.15 -8.58 8.92
CA GLU A 14 42.54 -8.43 10.34
C GLU A 14 41.34 -8.51 11.31
N VAL A 15 40.10 -8.54 10.78
CA VAL A 15 38.89 -8.67 11.61
C VAL A 15 38.70 -10.14 11.98
N PRO A 16 38.53 -10.48 13.29
CA PRO A 16 38.19 -11.83 13.69
C PRO A 16 36.85 -12.29 13.07
N ASP A 17 36.80 -13.54 12.60
CA ASP A 17 35.63 -14.12 11.94
C ASP A 17 34.34 -13.98 12.78
N GLU A 18 34.44 -14.13 14.11
CA GLU A 18 33.31 -14.00 15.03
C GLU A 18 32.65 -12.60 14.97
N VAL A 19 33.47 -11.55 14.87
CA VAL A 19 33.01 -10.16 14.80
C VAL A 19 32.37 -9.89 13.44
N LEU A 20 32.97 -10.43 12.37
CA LEU A 20 32.41 -10.33 11.03
C LEU A 20 31.05 -11.03 10.93
N GLU A 21 30.92 -12.24 11.49
CA GLU A 21 29.66 -12.98 11.56
C GLU A 21 28.59 -12.25 12.37
N GLU A 22 28.96 -11.56 13.46
CA GLU A 22 28.02 -10.75 14.25
C GLU A 22 27.46 -9.59 13.42
N VAL A 23 28.32 -8.85 12.72
CA VAL A 23 27.92 -7.74 11.85
C VAL A 23 27.01 -8.22 10.71
N LEU A 24 27.39 -9.31 10.04
CA LEU A 24 26.60 -9.88 8.95
C LEU A 24 25.21 -10.34 9.43
N ARG A 25 25.13 -10.98 10.61
CA ARG A 25 23.85 -11.36 11.22
C ARG A 25 23.00 -10.13 11.56
N TYR A 26 23.60 -9.10 12.13
CA TYR A 26 22.92 -7.85 12.47
C TYR A 26 22.38 -7.13 11.21
N GLU A 27 23.18 -7.06 10.15
CA GLU A 27 22.74 -6.49 8.86
C GLU A 27 21.62 -7.31 8.21
N GLU A 28 21.69 -8.63 8.27
CA GLU A 28 20.64 -9.52 7.75
C GLU A 28 19.33 -9.34 8.52
N GLU A 29 19.38 -9.25 9.86
CA GLU A 29 18.22 -8.95 10.68
C GLU A 29 17.60 -7.60 10.36
N LEU A 30 18.43 -6.55 10.20
CA LEU A 30 17.97 -5.23 9.79
C LEU A 30 17.29 -5.26 8.41
N ARG A 31 17.87 -5.97 7.44
CA ARG A 31 17.25 -6.16 6.12
C ARG A 31 15.92 -6.89 6.22
N ARG A 32 15.84 -7.96 7.01
CA ARG A 32 14.58 -8.71 7.23
C ARG A 32 13.51 -7.84 7.87
N ARG A 33 13.86 -7.05 8.89
CA ARG A 33 12.94 -6.10 9.55
C ARG A 33 12.47 -4.99 8.60
N ALA A 34 13.38 -4.45 7.78
CA ALA A 34 13.05 -3.44 6.77
C ALA A 34 12.20 -4.00 5.61
N ALA A 35 12.41 -5.26 5.22
CA ALA A 35 11.58 -5.94 4.23
C ALA A 35 10.17 -6.19 4.78
N ALA A 36 10.05 -6.60 6.05
CA ALA A 36 8.77 -6.81 6.70
C ALA A 36 7.95 -5.51 6.82
N SER A 37 8.60 -4.38 7.16
CA SER A 37 7.92 -3.07 7.24
C SER A 37 7.53 -2.51 5.87
N ARG A 38 8.31 -2.77 4.81
CA ARG A 38 7.96 -2.44 3.42
C ARG A 38 6.82 -3.29 2.84
N SER A 39 6.50 -4.44 3.45
CA SER A 39 5.45 -5.36 2.95
C SER A 39 4.02 -4.98 3.36
N ARG A 40 3.83 -3.98 4.24
CA ARG A 40 2.49 -3.58 4.66
C ARG A 40 1.87 -2.74 3.55
N ARG A 41 0.91 -3.35 2.84
CA ARG A 41 0.05 -2.65 1.89
C ARG A 41 -0.50 -1.37 2.55
N PRO A 42 -0.42 -0.20 1.90
CA PRO A 42 -0.92 1.04 2.48
C PRO A 42 -2.45 0.96 2.66
N PHE A 43 -2.98 1.68 3.65
CA PHE A 43 -4.43 1.89 3.75
C PHE A 43 -4.87 3.01 2.80
N PRO A 44 -6.06 2.89 2.17
CA PRO A 44 -6.55 3.93 1.29
C PRO A 44 -7.05 5.14 2.09
N SER A 45 -6.66 6.32 1.61
CA SER A 45 -7.23 7.61 2.03
C SER A 45 -8.68 7.73 1.55
N ASN A 46 -9.38 8.80 1.97
CA ASN A 46 -10.72 9.05 1.44
C ASN A 46 -10.69 9.41 -0.05
N GLU A 47 -9.62 10.04 -0.54
CA GLU A 47 -9.48 10.38 -1.96
C GLU A 47 -9.31 9.11 -2.80
N ASP A 48 -8.52 8.14 -2.33
CA ASP A 48 -8.36 6.84 -3.00
C ASP A 48 -9.68 6.08 -3.12
N VAL A 49 -10.48 6.05 -2.04
CA VAL A 49 -11.81 5.41 -2.05
C VAL A 49 -12.76 6.15 -2.99
N VAL A 50 -12.73 7.48 -3.01
CA VAL A 50 -13.55 8.28 -3.94
C VAL A 50 -13.17 8.05 -5.39
N GLU A 51 -11.88 8.00 -5.70
CA GLU A 51 -11.39 7.68 -7.05
C GLU A 51 -11.87 6.30 -7.48
N ALA A 52 -11.72 5.28 -6.63
CA ALA A 52 -12.21 3.93 -6.90
C ALA A 52 -13.74 3.89 -7.11
N ILE A 53 -14.53 4.62 -6.31
CA ILE A 53 -15.99 4.76 -6.52
C ILE A 53 -16.28 5.29 -7.92
N MET A 54 -15.59 6.35 -8.34
CA MET A 54 -15.83 6.99 -9.64
C MET A 54 -15.40 6.10 -10.81
N GLU A 55 -14.29 5.36 -10.67
CA GLU A 55 -13.83 4.37 -11.65
C GLU A 55 -14.83 3.23 -11.83
N VAL A 56 -15.29 2.63 -10.73
CA VAL A 56 -16.22 1.50 -10.76
C VAL A 56 -17.60 1.92 -11.26
N SER A 57 -18.10 3.07 -10.81
CA SER A 57 -19.44 3.52 -11.17
C SER A 57 -19.51 4.23 -12.53
N GLY A 58 -18.37 4.58 -13.14
CA GLY A 58 -18.34 5.46 -14.31
C GLY A 58 -19.00 6.83 -14.05
N GLY A 59 -19.04 7.28 -12.79
CA GLY A 59 -19.74 8.49 -12.37
C GLY A 59 -21.28 8.43 -12.35
N VAL A 60 -21.88 7.23 -12.51
CA VAL A 60 -23.35 7.05 -12.44
C VAL A 60 -23.71 5.85 -11.57
N LEU A 61 -24.62 6.05 -10.61
CA LEU A 61 -25.26 4.97 -9.86
C LEU A 61 -26.60 4.63 -10.48
N THR A 62 -26.81 3.35 -10.74
CA THR A 62 -28.04 2.77 -11.29
C THR A 62 -28.56 1.70 -10.34
N ARG A 63 -29.84 1.31 -10.48
CA ARG A 63 -30.37 0.14 -9.75
C ARG A 63 -29.53 -1.12 -9.98
N SER A 64 -28.96 -1.27 -11.18
CA SER A 64 -28.21 -2.47 -11.55
C SER A 64 -26.81 -2.54 -10.93
N ASN A 65 -26.21 -1.43 -10.50
CA ASN A 65 -24.84 -1.43 -9.97
C ASN A 65 -24.74 -1.13 -8.47
N ILE A 66 -25.80 -0.61 -7.86
CA ILE A 66 -25.76 -0.13 -6.48
C ILE A 66 -25.50 -1.27 -5.48
N ASP A 67 -26.05 -2.46 -5.73
CA ASP A 67 -25.97 -3.60 -4.83
C ASP A 67 -24.54 -4.18 -4.77
N GLU A 68 -23.82 -4.18 -5.90
CA GLU A 68 -22.46 -4.72 -6.01
C GLU A 68 -21.36 -3.66 -5.89
N LEU A 69 -21.73 -2.39 -5.75
CA LEU A 69 -20.79 -1.27 -5.84
C LEU A 69 -19.69 -1.35 -4.77
N TYR A 70 -20.06 -1.70 -3.53
CA TYR A 70 -19.11 -1.79 -2.42
C TYR A 70 -18.04 -2.83 -2.71
N ASP A 71 -18.44 -4.06 -3.02
CA ASP A 71 -17.52 -5.16 -3.30
C ASP A 71 -16.63 -4.86 -4.51
N ALA A 72 -17.19 -4.26 -5.57
CA ALA A 72 -16.43 -3.85 -6.73
C ALA A 72 -15.36 -2.79 -6.39
N VAL A 73 -15.67 -1.83 -5.50
CA VAL A 73 -14.69 -0.83 -5.04
C VAL A 73 -13.62 -1.45 -4.15
N ILE A 74 -13.96 -2.40 -3.27
CA ILE A 74 -12.98 -3.13 -2.47
C ILE A 74 -11.99 -3.88 -3.37
N ARG A 75 -12.49 -4.66 -4.34
CA ARG A 75 -11.65 -5.36 -5.32
C ARG A 75 -10.73 -4.38 -6.06
N ARG A 76 -11.28 -3.25 -6.50
CA ARG A 76 -10.52 -2.23 -7.22
C ARG A 76 -9.38 -1.63 -6.38
N LEU A 77 -9.60 -1.39 -5.09
CA LEU A 77 -8.57 -0.89 -4.17
C LEU A 77 -7.48 -1.94 -3.91
N GLU A 78 -7.85 -3.21 -3.77
CA GLU A 78 -6.90 -4.31 -3.59
C GLU A 78 -6.02 -4.54 -4.82
N GLU A 79 -6.59 -4.42 -6.02
CA GLU A 79 -5.84 -4.43 -7.29
C GLU A 79 -4.83 -3.29 -7.37
N LYS A 80 -5.16 -2.11 -6.81
CA LYS A 80 -4.25 -0.97 -6.67
C LYS A 80 -3.19 -1.17 -5.57
N GLY A 81 -3.23 -2.29 -4.85
CA GLY A 81 -2.25 -2.65 -3.81
C GLY A 81 -2.57 -2.12 -2.41
N PHE A 82 -3.79 -1.62 -2.17
CA PHE A 82 -4.20 -1.15 -0.85
C PHE A 82 -4.63 -2.30 0.07
N GLU A 83 -4.51 -2.09 1.38
CA GLU A 83 -5.17 -2.90 2.42
C GLU A 83 -6.53 -2.29 2.77
N THR A 84 -7.61 -3.04 2.55
CA THR A 84 -8.99 -2.54 2.58
C THR A 84 -9.72 -2.78 3.90
N ARG A 85 -9.10 -3.46 4.88
CA ARG A 85 -9.74 -3.87 6.15
C ARG A 85 -10.44 -2.73 6.95
N PHE A 86 -10.05 -1.47 6.71
CA PHE A 86 -10.64 -0.29 7.36
C PHE A 86 -11.58 0.53 6.45
N VAL A 87 -11.93 0.00 5.27
CA VAL A 87 -12.95 0.56 4.38
C VAL A 87 -14.28 -0.14 4.66
N THR A 88 -14.90 0.22 5.79
CA THR A 88 -16.21 -0.33 6.15
C THR A 88 -17.31 0.18 5.23
N GLU A 89 -18.40 -0.56 5.08
CA GLU A 89 -19.59 -0.12 4.34
C GLU A 89 -20.10 1.25 4.82
N SER A 90 -20.14 1.49 6.13
CA SER A 90 -20.59 2.79 6.66
C SER A 90 -19.68 3.95 6.20
N ARG A 91 -18.35 3.74 6.19
CA ARG A 91 -17.39 4.74 5.68
C ARG A 91 -17.61 4.96 4.19
N PHE A 92 -17.77 3.87 3.44
CA PHE A 92 -18.01 3.87 2.01
C PHE A 92 -19.29 4.62 1.63
N TRP A 93 -20.43 4.25 2.19
CA TRP A 93 -21.73 4.87 1.90
C TRP A 93 -21.78 6.34 2.28
N ARG A 94 -21.07 6.74 3.34
CA ARG A 94 -20.90 8.16 3.69
C ARG A 94 -20.18 8.94 2.59
N LEU A 95 -19.16 8.37 1.95
CA LEU A 95 -18.47 8.98 0.82
C LEU A 95 -19.36 9.03 -0.43
N VAL A 96 -20.03 7.91 -0.76
CA VAL A 96 -21.00 7.85 -1.88
C VAL A 96 -22.07 8.93 -1.72
N THR A 97 -22.69 9.01 -0.54
CA THR A 97 -23.74 10.00 -0.24
C THR A 97 -23.21 11.43 -0.37
N SER A 98 -21.99 11.69 0.11
CA SER A 98 -21.33 12.99 -0.06
C SER A 98 -21.13 13.34 -1.53
N LEU A 99 -20.72 12.38 -2.37
CA LEU A 99 -20.55 12.60 -3.81
C LEU A 99 -21.87 12.88 -4.53
N VAL A 100 -22.94 12.17 -4.19
CA VAL A 100 -24.28 12.41 -4.74
C VAL A 100 -24.78 13.80 -4.34
N ARG A 101 -24.67 14.17 -3.06
CA ARG A 101 -25.08 15.49 -2.56
C ARG A 101 -24.32 16.63 -3.22
N LYS A 102 -23.04 16.43 -3.52
CA LYS A 102 -22.18 17.38 -4.24
C LYS A 102 -22.34 17.33 -5.76
N ARG A 103 -23.26 16.51 -6.29
CA ARG A 103 -23.48 16.29 -7.74
C ARG A 103 -22.23 15.81 -8.50
N ARG A 104 -21.27 15.21 -7.81
CA ARG A 104 -20.09 14.58 -8.40
C ARG A 104 -20.37 13.15 -8.88
N LEU A 105 -21.39 12.52 -8.32
CA LEU A 105 -21.88 11.19 -8.69
C LEU A 105 -23.36 11.32 -9.05
N LYS A 106 -23.74 10.91 -10.27
CA LYS A 106 -25.14 11.01 -10.73
C LYS A 106 -25.93 9.81 -10.25
N LEU A 107 -27.10 10.04 -9.68
CA LEU A 107 -28.02 8.98 -9.27
C LEU A 107 -29.13 8.81 -10.30
N ARG A 108 -29.30 7.59 -10.83
CA ARG A 108 -30.32 7.18 -11.79
C ARG A 108 -30.97 5.88 -11.31
N LEU A 109 -31.79 6.01 -10.27
CA LEU A 109 -32.59 4.91 -9.72
C LEU A 109 -33.94 4.80 -10.41
#